data_AF-R7G9X6-F1
#
_entry.id   AF-R7G9X6-F1
#
_cell.length_a   1.000
_cell.length_b   1.000
_cell.length_c   1.000
_cell.angle_alpha   90.00
_cell.angle_beta   90.00
_cell.angle_gamma   90.00
#
_symmetry.space_group_name_H-M   'P 1'
#
loop_
_entity.id
_entity.type
_entity.pdbx_description
1 polymer ?
#
loop_
_entity_poly.entity_id
_entity_poly.type
_entity_poly.pdbx_seq_one_letter_code
_entity_poly.pdbx_strand_id
1 'polypeptide(L)'
;MKLPVLKVNALPNLYKHCSTVYVLHIDLPPQSDDSFMQSYWEYIRAQMYQIIESNFVTAQATRVYAEHEECIVFKSNIEQKQLAEFLEYLMAEVDEYLDSAPEQAYRFVKAMIFEKGAQVKLFSANKVGDDLFDSMAYDHSVFTYRHQRKSRSKQLCSPQEYRPIYERQMKKRKEVKTVVKEKQSEPQENGYIEYYI
;
A
#
# COMPACT_ATOMS: atom_id res chain seq x y z
N MET A 1 3.33 27.19 7.00
CA MET A 1 2.45 26.34 6.17
C MET A 1 2.06 25.12 6.99
N LYS A 2 0.77 24.78 7.04
CA LYS A 2 0.31 23.54 7.66
C LYS A 2 0.67 22.36 6.76
N LEU A 3 1.02 21.22 7.35
CA LEU A 3 1.32 19.99 6.64
C LEU A 3 0.13 19.03 6.77
N PRO A 4 -0.25 18.31 5.70
CA PRO A 4 -1.23 17.24 5.81
C PRO A 4 -0.74 16.16 6.77
N VAL A 5 -1.68 15.43 7.36
CA VAL A 5 -1.42 14.46 8.43
C VAL A 5 -1.65 13.03 7.95
N LEU A 6 -0.59 12.22 7.97
CA LEU A 6 -0.68 10.78 7.77
C LEU A 6 -0.90 10.08 9.11
N LYS A 7 -2.10 9.57 9.35
CA LYS A 7 -2.43 8.82 10.58
C LYS A 7 -2.19 7.32 10.39
N VAL A 8 -1.23 6.78 11.13
CA VAL A 8 -0.90 5.35 11.14
C VAL A 8 -1.37 4.70 12.44
N ASN A 9 -1.72 3.42 12.39
CA ASN A 9 -2.14 2.68 13.59
C ASN A 9 -0.97 2.49 14.57
N ALA A 10 0.24 2.32 14.05
CA ALA A 10 1.47 2.22 14.83
C ALA A 10 2.61 2.91 14.06
N LEU A 11 3.46 3.65 14.77
CA LEU A 11 4.62 4.28 14.15
C LEU A 11 5.69 3.24 13.81
N PRO A 12 6.29 3.30 12.61
CA PRO A 12 7.40 2.43 12.28
C PRO A 12 8.62 2.78 13.12
N ASN A 13 9.51 1.79 13.29
CA ASN A 13 10.78 2.00 13.96
C ASN A 13 11.51 3.22 13.37
N LEU A 14 12.10 4.03 14.26
CA LEU A 14 12.84 5.27 13.93
C LEU A 14 12.00 6.49 13.53
N TYR A 15 10.68 6.34 13.36
CA TYR A 15 9.77 7.46 13.15
C TYR A 15 9.27 8.01 14.49
N LYS A 16 9.06 9.32 14.57
CA LYS A 16 8.58 9.98 15.79
C LYS A 16 7.21 10.58 15.55
N HIS A 17 6.34 10.48 16.54
CA HIS A 17 5.06 11.17 16.55
C HIS A 17 5.24 12.67 16.28
N CYS A 18 4.41 13.25 15.40
CA CYS A 18 4.49 14.65 14.94
C CYS A 18 5.79 15.00 14.19
N SER A 19 6.46 14.04 13.54
CA SER A 19 7.61 14.31 12.68
C SER A 19 7.19 14.51 11.22
N THR A 20 7.97 15.31 10.49
CA THR A 20 7.78 15.52 9.06
C THR A 20 8.40 14.37 8.28
N VAL A 21 7.66 13.88 7.29
CA VAL A 21 8.05 12.78 6.39
C VAL A 21 7.68 13.13 4.96
N TYR A 22 8.22 12.40 3.99
CA TYR A 22 7.63 12.33 2.66
C TYR A 22 6.85 11.03 2.52
N VAL A 23 5.70 11.10 1.86
CA VAL A 23 4.79 9.98 1.63
C VAL A 23 4.72 9.73 0.14
N LEU A 24 4.97 8.49 -0.25
CA LEU A 24 4.73 7.98 -1.58
C LEU A 24 3.54 7.03 -1.55
N HIS A 25 2.57 7.30 -2.41
CA HIS A 25 1.41 6.44 -2.62
C HIS A 25 1.31 6.13 -4.12
N ILE A 26 1.18 4.85 -4.48
CA ILE A 26 1.13 4.41 -5.87
C ILE A 26 -0.34 4.18 -6.27
N ASP A 27 -0.78 4.93 -7.28
CA ASP A 27 -2.10 4.81 -7.88
C ASP A 27 -2.06 3.80 -9.02
N LEU A 28 -2.12 2.51 -8.66
CA LEU A 28 -2.40 1.48 -9.65
C LEU A 28 -3.92 1.30 -9.79
N PRO A 29 -4.44 1.22 -11.03
CA PRO A 29 -5.86 1.11 -11.33
C PRO A 29 -6.46 -0.14 -10.67
N PRO A 30 -7.39 0.00 -9.71
CA PRO A 30 -7.96 -1.15 -9.01
C PRO A 30 -9.23 -1.70 -9.69
N GLN A 31 -9.77 -0.99 -10.69
CA GLN A 31 -11.10 -1.25 -11.25
C GLN A 31 -11.00 -2.22 -12.44
N SER A 32 -10.98 -3.51 -12.15
CA SER A 32 -11.18 -4.56 -13.16
C SER A 32 -12.25 -5.52 -12.66
N ASP A 33 -13.26 -5.77 -13.50
CA ASP A 33 -14.28 -6.80 -13.23
C ASP A 33 -13.68 -8.22 -13.20
N ASP A 34 -12.50 -8.39 -13.80
CA ASP A 34 -11.73 -9.63 -13.68
C ASP A 34 -11.02 -9.71 -12.32
N SER A 35 -11.51 -10.63 -11.48
CA SER A 35 -10.94 -10.99 -10.18
C SER A 35 -9.46 -11.37 -10.22
N PHE A 36 -8.98 -11.96 -11.33
CA PHE A 36 -7.56 -12.28 -11.51
C PHE A 36 -6.75 -10.99 -11.63
N MET A 37 -7.18 -10.08 -12.49
CA MET A 37 -6.50 -8.80 -12.71
C MET A 37 -6.55 -7.91 -11.47
N GLN A 38 -7.67 -7.89 -10.74
CA GLN A 38 -7.76 -7.17 -9.46
C GLN A 38 -6.70 -7.70 -8.46
N SER A 39 -6.62 -9.02 -8.29
CA SER A 39 -5.63 -9.67 -7.43
C SER A 39 -4.19 -9.42 -7.90
N TYR A 40 -3.98 -9.36 -9.21
CA TYR A 40 -2.67 -9.05 -9.81
C TYR A 40 -2.25 -7.60 -9.52
N TRP A 41 -3.15 -6.62 -9.63
CA TRP A 41 -2.87 -5.22 -9.33
C TRP A 41 -2.48 -5.00 -7.87
N GLU A 42 -3.21 -5.63 -6.93
CA GLU A 42 -2.85 -5.63 -5.51
C GLU A 42 -1.46 -6.23 -5.29
N TYR A 43 -1.17 -7.36 -5.96
CA TYR A 43 0.12 -8.02 -5.87
C TYR A 43 1.28 -7.17 -6.41
N ILE A 44 1.09 -6.52 -7.56
CA ILE A 44 2.10 -5.66 -8.16
C ILE A 44 2.35 -4.42 -7.31
N ARG A 45 1.29 -3.78 -6.78
CA ARG A 45 1.44 -2.65 -5.85
C ARG A 45 2.29 -3.06 -4.64
N ALA A 46 1.99 -4.21 -4.04
CA ALA A 46 2.74 -4.75 -2.91
C ALA A 46 4.21 -5.06 -3.26
N GLN A 47 4.48 -5.63 -4.44
CA GLN A 47 5.84 -5.85 -4.92
C GLN A 47 6.61 -4.54 -5.12
N MET A 48 5.99 -3.54 -5.77
CA MET A 48 6.62 -2.23 -5.98
C MET A 48 7.01 -1.61 -4.64
N TYR A 49 6.12 -1.64 -3.64
CA TYR A 49 6.45 -1.15 -2.30
C TYR A 49 7.63 -1.90 -1.67
N GLN A 50 7.64 -3.24 -1.74
CA GLN A 50 8.75 -4.03 -1.22
C GLN A 50 10.09 -3.70 -1.91
N ILE A 51 10.06 -3.52 -3.23
CA ILE A 51 11.22 -3.13 -4.03
C ILE A 51 11.72 -1.74 -3.62
N ILE A 52 10.81 -0.78 -3.43
CA ILE A 52 11.15 0.59 -3.00
C ILE A 52 11.77 0.58 -1.60
N GLU A 53 11.18 -0.13 -0.64
CA GLU A 53 11.77 -0.28 0.71
C GLU A 53 13.20 -0.81 0.65
N SER A 54 13.44 -1.78 -0.23
CA SER A 54 14.74 -2.45 -0.38
C SER A 54 15.80 -1.58 -1.10
N ASN A 55 15.38 -0.69 -2.00
CA ASN A 55 16.30 0.19 -2.75
C ASN A 55 16.58 1.52 -2.03
N PHE A 56 15.65 2.00 -1.19
CA PHE A 56 15.74 3.29 -0.50
C PHE A 56 16.04 3.14 1.00
N VAL A 57 16.92 2.20 1.36
CA VAL A 57 17.34 1.93 2.75
C VAL A 57 17.98 3.15 3.40
N THR A 58 18.84 3.86 2.68
CA THR A 58 19.49 5.09 3.17
C THR A 58 18.47 6.19 3.44
N ALA A 59 17.40 6.24 2.65
CA ALA A 59 16.31 7.18 2.85
C ALA A 59 15.37 6.77 4.01
N GLN A 60 15.59 5.58 4.57
CA GLN A 60 14.76 4.91 5.57
C GLN A 60 13.32 4.73 5.07
N ALA A 61 13.16 4.34 3.81
CA ALA A 61 11.87 3.98 3.25
C ALA A 61 11.21 2.89 4.10
N THR A 62 9.94 3.08 4.46
CA THR A 62 9.20 2.11 5.26
C THR A 62 7.74 2.09 4.85
N ARG A 63 7.19 0.90 4.64
CA ARG A 63 5.78 0.69 4.34
C ARG A 63 4.95 0.85 5.59
N VAL A 64 3.87 1.60 5.45
CA VAL A 64 2.90 1.86 6.52
C VAL A 64 1.49 1.69 6.02
N TYR A 65 0.62 1.29 6.94
CA TYR A 65 -0.82 1.23 6.73
C TYR A 65 -1.45 2.43 7.42
N ALA A 66 -2.04 3.30 6.62
CA ALA A 66 -2.79 4.46 7.08
C ALA A 66 -4.25 4.28 6.68
N GLU A 67 -5.08 4.03 7.68
CA GLU A 67 -6.50 3.72 7.49
C GLU A 67 -6.73 2.47 6.64
N HIS A 68 -7.09 2.63 5.37
CA HIS A 68 -7.33 1.57 4.40
C HIS A 68 -6.31 1.58 3.25
N GLU A 69 -5.35 2.50 3.29
CA GLU A 69 -4.35 2.69 2.24
C GLU A 69 -2.96 2.29 2.72
N GLU A 70 -2.19 1.73 1.79
CA GLU A 70 -0.79 1.42 1.97
C GLU A 70 0.07 2.48 1.29
N CYS A 71 1.09 2.97 1.98
CA CYS A 71 2.04 3.93 1.42
C CYS A 71 3.47 3.68 1.93
N ILE A 72 4.44 4.29 1.28
CA ILE A 72 5.83 4.35 1.75
C ILE A 72 6.07 5.71 2.38
N VAL A 73 6.63 5.72 3.58
CA VAL A 73 7.17 6.93 4.20
C VAL A 73 8.70 6.96 4.08
N PHE A 74 9.23 8.15 3.87
CA PHE A 74 10.67 8.43 3.90
C PHE A 74 10.96 9.43 5.01
N LYS A 75 11.92 9.09 5.88
CA LYS A 75 12.32 9.93 7.00
C LYS A 75 13.32 11.03 6.60
N SER A 76 14.17 10.74 5.62
CA SER A 76 15.14 11.72 5.13
C SER A 76 14.65 12.38 3.84
N ASN A 77 15.29 13.49 3.46
CA ASN A 77 15.06 14.07 2.14
C ASN A 77 15.55 13.08 1.08
N ILE A 78 14.63 12.59 0.27
CA ILE A 78 14.91 11.84 -0.95
C ILE A 78 15.03 12.83 -2.11
N GLU A 79 15.96 12.56 -3.02
CA GLU A 79 16.01 13.31 -4.28
C GLU A 79 14.82 12.89 -5.14
N GLN A 80 13.88 13.81 -5.34
CA GLN A 80 12.64 13.53 -6.08
C GLN A 80 12.92 13.04 -7.50
N LYS A 81 14.00 13.51 -8.13
CA LYS A 81 14.43 13.05 -9.45
C LYS A 81 14.82 11.56 -9.42
N GLN A 82 15.61 11.14 -8.44
CA GLN A 82 16.01 9.73 -8.30
C GLN A 82 14.79 8.83 -8.05
N LEU A 83 13.85 9.28 -7.21
CA LEU A 83 12.61 8.54 -6.98
C LEU A 83 11.77 8.45 -8.27
N ALA A 84 11.61 9.56 -8.98
CA ALA A 84 10.83 9.61 -10.22
C ALA A 84 11.42 8.68 -11.28
N GLU A 85 12.73 8.73 -11.52
CA GLU A 85 13.41 7.84 -12.46
C GLU A 85 13.25 6.36 -12.07
N PHE A 86 13.32 6.06 -10.77
CA PHE A 86 13.11 4.69 -10.28
C PHE A 86 11.68 4.19 -10.50
N LEU A 87 10.69 5.02 -10.18
CA LEU A 87 9.27 4.69 -10.38
C LEU A 87 8.93 4.55 -11.86
N GLU A 88 9.50 5.39 -12.73
CA GLU A 88 9.36 5.26 -14.18
C GLU A 88 9.82 3.89 -14.69
N TYR A 89 10.90 3.32 -14.13
CA TYR A 89 11.34 1.97 -14.51
C TYR A 89 10.33 0.90 -14.11
N LEU A 90 9.81 0.95 -12.88
CA LEU A 90 8.81 -0.01 -12.42
C LEU A 90 7.50 0.10 -13.20
N MET A 91 7.02 1.32 -13.45
CA MET A 91 5.79 1.56 -14.21
C MET A 91 5.93 1.16 -15.69
N ALA A 92 7.12 1.31 -16.27
CA ALA A 92 7.41 0.82 -17.62
C ALA A 92 7.33 -0.72 -17.70
N GLU A 93 7.80 -1.45 -16.69
CA GLU A 93 7.65 -2.92 -16.64
C GLU A 93 6.18 -3.34 -16.61
N VAL A 94 5.37 -2.67 -15.80
CA VAL A 94 3.92 -2.90 -15.73
C VAL A 94 3.27 -2.70 -17.08
N ASP A 95 3.63 -1.63 -17.78
CA ASP A 95 3.08 -1.28 -19.09
C ASP A 95 3.51 -2.28 -20.17
N GLU A 96 4.76 -2.76 -20.12
CA GLU A 96 5.22 -3.81 -21.03
C GLU A 96 4.50 -5.15 -20.83
N TYR A 97 4.08 -5.46 -19.61
CA TYR A 97 3.33 -6.70 -19.33
C TYR A 97 1.86 -6.61 -19.72
N LEU A 98 1.34 -5.39 -19.84
CA LEU A 98 -0.05 -5.10 -20.06
C LEU A 98 -0.10 -4.17 -21.26
N ASP A 99 -0.17 -4.72 -22.48
CA ASP A 99 -0.18 -4.03 -23.80
C ASP A 99 -1.17 -2.84 -23.93
N SER A 100 -1.96 -2.55 -22.90
CA SER A 100 -2.85 -1.40 -22.73
C SER A 100 -3.14 -1.13 -21.23
N ALA A 101 -2.08 -1.00 -20.42
CA ALA A 101 -2.25 -0.65 -19.01
C ALA A 101 -3.02 0.68 -18.88
N PRO A 102 -3.93 0.80 -17.89
CA PRO A 102 -4.54 2.09 -17.59
C PRO A 102 -3.46 3.11 -17.20
N GLU A 103 -3.79 4.39 -17.31
CA GLU A 103 -2.88 5.47 -16.92
C GLU A 103 -2.38 5.25 -15.49
N GLN A 104 -1.06 5.06 -15.36
CA GLN A 104 -0.41 4.82 -14.08
C GLN A 104 -0.02 6.15 -13.46
N ALA A 105 -0.22 6.29 -12.15
CA ALA A 105 0.20 7.48 -11.43
C ALA A 105 0.78 7.13 -10.05
N TYR A 106 1.48 8.09 -9.48
CA TYR A 106 1.85 8.07 -8.07
C TYR A 106 1.74 9.46 -7.48
N ARG A 107 1.65 9.53 -6.16
CA ARG A 107 1.63 10.76 -5.38
C ARG A 107 2.83 10.83 -4.48
N PHE A 108 3.47 12.00 -4.44
CA PHE A 108 4.61 12.25 -3.56
C PHE A 108 4.42 13.55 -2.77
N VAL A 109 4.13 13.42 -1.47
CA VAL A 109 3.66 14.52 -0.61
C VAL A 109 4.53 14.65 0.63
N LYS A 110 4.82 15.87 1.03
CA LYS A 110 5.39 16.14 2.36
C LYS A 110 4.26 16.21 3.40
N ALA A 111 4.33 15.37 4.42
CA ALA A 111 3.30 15.23 5.44
C ALA A 111 3.88 15.21 6.86
N MET A 112 3.01 15.19 7.86
CA MET A 112 3.36 14.89 9.24
C MET A 112 2.80 13.53 9.63
N ILE A 113 3.63 12.65 10.20
CA ILE A 113 3.20 11.30 10.59
C ILE A 113 2.71 11.26 12.04
N PHE A 114 1.52 10.69 12.24
CA PHE A 114 0.81 10.62 13.50
C PHE A 114 0.51 9.17 13.87
N GLU A 115 0.59 8.88 15.15
CA GLU A 115 0.05 7.64 15.70
C GLU A 115 -1.41 7.88 16.08
N LYS A 116 -2.32 7.01 15.66
CA LYS A 116 -3.74 7.15 16.01
C LYS A 116 -3.93 7.13 17.52
N GLY A 117 -4.76 8.05 18.02
CA GLY A 117 -5.05 8.21 19.45
C GLY A 117 -4.00 9.02 20.24
N ALA A 118 -2.84 9.32 19.66
CA ALA A 118 -1.83 10.15 20.32
C ALA A 118 -2.17 11.66 20.20
N GLN A 119 -1.91 12.41 21.27
CA GLN A 119 -2.12 13.87 21.28
C GLN A 119 -1.03 14.60 20.49
N VAL A 120 -1.45 15.67 19.80
CA VAL A 120 -0.54 16.58 19.09
C VAL A 120 0.45 17.20 20.06
N LYS A 121 1.75 17.17 19.72
CA LYS A 121 2.77 17.87 20.51
C LYS A 121 2.53 19.38 20.47
N LEU A 122 2.62 20.05 21.61
CA LEU A 122 2.44 21.50 21.78
C LEU A 122 3.11 22.34 20.69
N PHE A 123 4.36 22.02 20.33
CA PHE A 123 5.14 22.77 19.31
C PHE A 123 4.76 22.45 17.86
N SER A 124 3.96 21.42 17.62
CA SER A 124 3.53 20.98 16.29
C SER A 124 2.11 21.45 15.95
N ALA A 125 1.30 21.89 16.92
CA ALA A 125 -0.11 22.26 16.73
C ALA A 125 -0.33 23.25 15.57
N ASN A 126 0.53 24.27 15.46
CA ASN A 126 0.44 25.30 14.42
C ASN A 126 0.86 24.80 13.01
N LYS A 127 1.44 23.59 12.92
CA LYS A 127 1.90 22.96 11.68
C LYS A 127 0.98 21.82 11.23
N VAL A 128 -0.02 21.44 12.01
CA VAL A 128 -0.98 20.38 11.67
C VAL A 128 -2.02 20.92 10.70
N GLY A 129 -2.18 20.25 9.57
CA GLY A 129 -3.21 20.48 8.57
C GLY A 129 -4.27 19.39 8.58
N ASP A 130 -4.93 19.24 7.44
CA ASP A 130 -6.00 18.26 7.23
C ASP A 130 -5.44 16.83 7.15
N ASP A 131 -6.33 15.84 7.14
CA ASP A 131 -5.93 14.46 6.85
C ASP A 131 -5.26 14.37 5.48
N LEU A 132 -4.24 13.51 5.35
CA LEU A 132 -3.48 13.40 4.10
C LEU A 132 -4.38 13.12 2.91
N PHE A 133 -5.25 12.11 3.01
CA PHE A 133 -6.05 11.65 1.88
C PHE A 133 -7.19 12.60 1.52
N ASP A 134 -7.55 13.51 2.43
CA ASP A 134 -8.56 14.56 2.21
C ASP A 134 -7.94 15.93 1.88
N SER A 135 -6.61 16.01 1.75
CA SER A 135 -5.92 17.29 1.61
C SER A 135 -5.71 17.70 0.15
N MET A 136 -5.86 18.99 -0.13
CA MET A 136 -5.47 19.60 -1.42
C MET A 136 -3.99 19.34 -1.77
N ALA A 137 -3.13 19.19 -0.75
CA ALA A 137 -1.72 18.87 -0.95
C ALA A 137 -1.53 17.48 -1.56
N TYR A 138 -2.37 16.52 -1.20
CA TYR A 138 -2.38 15.19 -1.78
C TYR A 138 -2.98 15.21 -3.18
N ASP A 139 -4.11 15.87 -3.40
CA ASP A 139 -4.74 16.00 -4.73
C ASP A 139 -3.81 16.63 -5.77
N HIS A 140 -3.02 17.64 -5.38
CA HIS A 140 -2.09 18.33 -6.28
C HIS A 140 -0.74 17.63 -6.45
N SER A 141 -0.52 16.48 -5.80
CA SER A 141 0.77 15.78 -5.82
C SER A 141 0.86 14.65 -6.84
N VAL A 142 -0.09 14.58 -7.76
CA VAL A 142 -0.17 13.52 -8.76
C VAL A 142 0.93 13.67 -9.80
N PHE A 143 1.72 12.62 -9.94
CA PHE A 143 2.69 12.42 -11.01
C PHE A 143 2.18 11.30 -11.92
N THR A 144 1.73 11.70 -13.10
CA THR A 144 1.28 10.76 -14.12
C THR A 144 2.47 10.23 -14.91
N TYR A 145 2.56 8.91 -15.00
CA TYR A 145 3.53 8.26 -15.86
C TYR A 145 3.13 8.43 -17.33
N ARG A 146 4.09 8.87 -18.17
CA ARG A 146 3.90 8.92 -19.61
C ARG A 146 4.78 7.85 -20.24
N HIS A 147 4.17 6.94 -20.99
CA HIS A 147 4.88 5.87 -21.69
C HIS A 147 5.88 6.47 -22.69
N GLN A 148 7.15 6.50 -22.32
CA GLN A 148 8.22 7.08 -23.15
C GLN A 148 9.42 6.16 -23.30
N ARG A 149 9.50 5.08 -22.52
CA ARG A 149 10.70 4.23 -22.45
C ARG A 149 10.31 2.78 -22.27
N LYS A 150 10.98 1.91 -23.04
CA LYS A 150 11.04 0.47 -22.72
C LYS A 150 11.69 0.28 -21.36
N SER A 151 11.17 -0.67 -20.60
CA SER A 151 11.81 -1.09 -19.36
C SER A 151 13.24 -1.54 -19.64
N ARG A 152 14.12 -1.23 -18.70
CA ARG A 152 15.51 -1.69 -18.68
C ARG A 152 15.74 -2.80 -17.66
N SER A 153 14.70 -3.26 -16.98
CA SER A 153 14.76 -4.25 -15.92
C SER A 153 13.57 -5.22 -15.96
N LYS A 154 13.70 -6.32 -15.20
CA LYS A 154 12.62 -7.27 -14.91
C LYS A 154 12.61 -7.55 -13.41
N GLN A 155 12.20 -6.56 -12.64
CA GLN A 155 12.06 -6.68 -11.19
C GLN A 155 10.65 -7.11 -10.78
N LEU A 156 9.65 -6.79 -11.61
CA LEU A 156 8.25 -7.12 -11.38
C LEU A 156 7.87 -8.43 -12.04
N CYS A 157 6.92 -9.12 -11.42
CA CYS A 157 6.33 -10.35 -11.92
C CYS A 157 5.23 -10.06 -12.95
N SER A 158 5.31 -10.69 -14.11
CA SER A 158 4.28 -10.59 -15.15
C SER A 158 2.97 -11.30 -14.75
N PRO A 159 1.82 -11.01 -15.40
CA PRO A 159 0.57 -11.71 -15.14
C PRO A 159 0.68 -13.23 -15.36
N GLN A 160 1.48 -13.64 -16.36
CA GLN A 160 1.69 -15.05 -16.69
C GLN A 160 2.44 -15.79 -15.57
N GLU A 161 3.44 -15.15 -14.98
CA GLU A 161 4.19 -15.68 -13.83
C GLU A 161 3.35 -15.66 -12.53
N TYR A 162 2.45 -14.69 -12.37
CA TYR A 162 1.56 -14.59 -11.21
C TYR A 162 0.41 -15.61 -11.24
N ARG A 163 -0.06 -16.02 -12.42
CA ARG A 163 -1.17 -16.98 -12.59
C ARG A 163 -1.11 -18.23 -11.69
N PRO A 164 0.00 -18.99 -11.59
CA PRO A 164 0.09 -20.14 -10.69
C PRO A 164 -0.04 -19.76 -9.20
N ILE A 165 0.39 -18.57 -8.81
CA ILE A 165 0.23 -18.07 -7.43
C ILE A 165 -1.25 -17.82 -7.15
N TYR A 166 -1.93 -17.13 -8.05
CA TYR A 166 -3.37 -16.86 -7.97
C TYR A 166 -4.19 -18.15 -7.87
N GLU A 167 -3.94 -19.14 -8.74
CA GLU A 167 -4.65 -20.41 -8.73
C GLU A 167 -4.49 -21.17 -7.40
N ARG A 168 -3.29 -21.16 -6.82
CA ARG A 168 -3.05 -21.73 -5.49
C ARG A 168 -3.82 -21.01 -4.39
N GLN A 169 -3.89 -19.67 -4.44
CA GLN A 169 -4.67 -18.89 -3.49
C GLN A 169 -6.17 -19.20 -3.59
N MET A 170 -6.69 -19.33 -4.80
CA MET A 170 -8.10 -19.67 -5.03
C MET A 170 -8.46 -21.08 -4.59
N LYS A 171 -7.56 -22.07 -4.78
CA LYS A 171 -7.74 -23.43 -4.24
C LYS A 171 -7.84 -23.41 -2.71
N LYS A 172 -6.90 -22.76 -2.02
CA LYS A 172 -6.91 -22.61 -0.56
C LYS A 172 -8.20 -21.93 -0.05
N ARG A 173 -8.67 -20.88 -0.72
CA ARG A 173 -9.92 -20.19 -0.36
C ARG A 173 -11.14 -21.11 -0.48
N LYS A 174 -11.19 -21.98 -1.48
CA LYS A 174 -12.27 -22.97 -1.65
C LYS A 174 -12.23 -24.04 -0.57
N GLU A 175 -11.05 -24.56 -0.25
CA GLU A 175 -10.85 -25.53 0.83
C GLU A 175 -11.31 -24.97 2.19
N VAL A 176 -10.88 -23.76 2.55
CA VAL A 176 -11.31 -23.10 3.80
C VAL A 176 -12.83 -22.90 3.85
N LYS A 177 -13.45 -22.45 2.75
CA LYS A 177 -14.92 -22.31 2.69
C LYS A 177 -15.66 -23.63 2.85
N THR A 178 -15.08 -24.73 2.37
CA THR A 178 -15.65 -26.07 2.50
C THR A 178 -15.58 -26.53 3.94
N VAL A 179 -14.42 -26.41 4.59
CA VAL A 179 -14.22 -26.75 6.01
C VAL A 179 -15.13 -25.93 6.94
N VAL A 180 -15.31 -24.63 6.67
CA VAL A 180 -16.22 -23.77 7.47
C VAL A 180 -17.67 -24.21 7.32
N LYS A 181 -18.11 -24.60 6.11
CA LYS A 181 -19.46 -25.13 5.90
C LYS A 181 -19.66 -26.47 6.61
N GLU A 182 -18.69 -27.37 6.53
CA GLU A 182 -18.74 -28.68 7.21
C GLU A 182 -18.85 -28.52 8.73
N LYS A 183 -18.04 -27.65 9.35
CA LYS A 183 -18.11 -27.35 10.79
C LYS A 183 -19.41 -26.66 11.23
N GLN A 184 -20.08 -25.93 10.33
CA GLN A 184 -21.39 -25.34 10.62
C GLN A 184 -22.55 -26.35 10.46
N SER A 185 -22.31 -27.46 9.75
CA SER A 185 -23.28 -28.55 9.57
C SER A 185 -23.12 -29.71 10.56
N GLU A 186 -22.05 -29.73 11.36
CA GLU A 186 -21.93 -30.66 12.49
C GLU A 186 -22.93 -30.29 13.60
N PRO A 187 -23.77 -31.22 14.07
CA PRO A 187 -24.68 -30.95 15.17
C PRO A 187 -23.89 -30.56 16.42
N GLN A 188 -24.21 -29.41 17.03
CA GLN A 188 -23.69 -29.09 18.36
C GLN A 188 -24.28 -30.10 19.34
N GLU A 189 -23.45 -31.05 19.83
CA GLU A 189 -23.80 -31.86 20.99
C GLU A 189 -24.02 -30.92 22.18
N ASN A 190 -25.28 -30.72 22.54
CA ASN A 190 -25.70 -30.01 23.73
C ASN A 190 -25.24 -30.78 24.97
N GLY A 191 -24.05 -30.44 25.48
CA GLY A 191 -23.62 -30.82 26.82
C GLY A 191 -24.50 -30.10 27.86
N TYR A 192 -25.51 -30.80 28.37
CA TYR A 192 -26.24 -30.38 29.56
C TYR A 192 -25.29 -30.34 30.76
N ILE A 193 -25.05 -29.15 31.31
CA ILE A 193 -24.47 -28.98 32.64
C ILE A 193 -25.65 -28.90 33.62
N GLU A 194 -25.96 -29.99 34.31
CA GLU A 194 -26.88 -29.98 35.44
C GLU A 194 -26.17 -29.38 36.67
N TYR A 195 -26.66 -28.24 37.15
CA TYR A 195 -26.34 -27.75 38.49
C TYR A 195 -27.32 -28.38 39.48
N TYR A 196 -26.83 -29.28 40.34
CA TYR A 196 -27.56 -29.68 41.54
C TYR A 196 -27.33 -28.64 42.64
N ILE A 197 -28.43 -28.09 43.16
CA ILE A 197 -28.54 -27.22 44.34
C ILE A 197 -28.47 -28.08 45.59
#